data_AF-A0A951US35-F1
#
_entry.id   AF-A0A951US35-F1
#
_cell.length_a   1.000
_cell.length_b   1.000
_cell.length_c   1.000
_cell.angle_alpha   90.00
_cell.angle_beta   90.00
_cell.angle_gamma   90.00
#
_symmetry.space_group_name_H-M   'P 1'
#
loop_
_entity.id
_entity.type
_entity.pdbx_description
1 polymer ?
#
loop_
_entity_poly.entity_id
_entity_poly.type
_entity_poly.pdbx_seq_one_letter_code
_entity_poly.pdbx_strand_id
1 'polypeptide(L)'
;MEPMKLSFGALIAYLNRGIIAMKDPRQASNATQYSLKDAVLAAFSVFFMQSESFLEYQRHLESHHGTSNAQSLFGMIRVPTVPQIRNIVDGIPATAFSGIFHWVYQALKRG
;
A
#
# COMPACT_ATOMS: atom_id res chain seq x y z
N MET A 1 15.21 9.16 -13.18
CA MET A 1 15.29 9.34 -11.72
C MET A 1 16.47 8.52 -11.24
N GLU A 2 17.34 9.11 -10.41
CA GLU A 2 18.44 8.34 -9.80
C GLU A 2 17.87 7.22 -8.92
N PRO A 3 18.22 5.95 -9.16
CA PRO A 3 17.74 4.84 -8.35
C PRO A 3 18.25 4.96 -6.91
N MET A 4 17.32 4.94 -5.95
CA MET A 4 17.65 4.88 -4.53
C MET A 4 18.20 3.48 -4.18
N LYS A 5 19.17 3.42 -3.27
CA LYS A 5 19.57 2.16 -2.62
C LYS A 5 18.33 1.53 -1.99
N LEU A 6 18.12 0.24 -2.26
CA LEU A 6 16.91 -0.43 -1.79
C LEU A 6 16.89 -0.50 -0.26
N SER A 7 15.79 -0.05 0.31
CA SER A 7 15.43 -0.11 1.72
C SER A 7 13.91 -0.15 1.80
N PHE A 8 13.35 -0.46 2.97
CA PHE A 8 11.90 -0.38 3.17
C PHE A 8 11.35 1.01 2.83
N GLY A 9 12.00 2.07 3.32
CA GLY A 9 11.61 3.45 3.00
C GLY A 9 11.66 3.75 1.49
N ALA A 10 12.68 3.27 0.78
CA ALA A 10 12.78 3.42 -0.67
C ALA A 10 11.65 2.67 -1.41
N LEU A 11 11.30 1.47 -0.94
CA LEU A 11 10.20 0.66 -1.49
C LEU A 11 8.85 1.37 -1.33
N ILE A 12 8.56 1.89 -0.13
CA ILE A 12 7.36 2.68 0.14
C ILE A 12 7.35 3.97 -0.69
N ALA A 13 8.50 4.62 -0.90
CA ALA A 13 8.61 5.80 -1.75
C ALA A 13 8.31 5.49 -3.23
N TYR A 14 8.82 4.38 -3.78
CA TYR A 14 8.49 3.94 -5.14
C TYR A 14 7.00 3.63 -5.28
N LEU A 15 6.42 2.93 -4.31
CA LEU A 15 5.00 2.58 -4.31
C LEU A 15 4.11 3.83 -4.26
N ASN A 16 4.38 4.76 -3.34
CA ASN A 16 3.67 6.04 -3.25
C ASN A 16 3.74 6.84 -4.56
N ARG A 17 4.91 6.89 -5.20
CA ARG A 17 5.08 7.58 -6.48
C ARG A 17 4.27 6.94 -7.60
N GLY A 18 4.26 5.61 -7.68
CA GLY A 18 3.45 4.90 -8.66
C GLY A 18 1.95 5.11 -8.44
N ILE A 19 1.49 5.06 -7.19
CA ILE A 19 0.09 5.30 -6.82
C ILE A 19 -0.40 6.68 -7.26
N ILE A 20 0.42 7.73 -7.15
CA ILE A 20 0.03 9.10 -7.58
C ILE A 20 -0.35 9.13 -9.07
N ALA A 21 0.29 8.32 -9.90
CA ALA A 21 0.01 8.24 -11.32
C ALA A 21 -1.15 7.27 -11.66
N MET A 22 -1.66 6.52 -10.69
CA MET A 22 -2.76 5.58 -10.92
C MET A 22 -4.09 6.33 -11.00
N LYS A 23 -4.91 5.93 -11.97
CA LYS A 23 -6.31 6.34 -12.02
C LYS A 23 -7.11 5.49 -11.03
N ASP A 24 -7.86 6.13 -10.15
CA ASP A 24 -8.84 5.41 -9.32
C ASP A 24 -9.90 4.77 -10.23
N PRO A 25 -10.10 3.44 -10.17
CA PRO A 25 -11.07 2.76 -11.03
C PRO A 25 -12.53 3.07 -10.65
N ARG A 26 -12.76 3.67 -9.48
CA ARG A 26 -14.11 3.97 -8.97
C ARG A 26 -14.60 5.34 -9.46
N GLN A 27 -15.91 5.47 -9.51
CA GLN A 27 -16.58 6.77 -9.62
C GLN A 27 -16.69 7.45 -8.24
N ALA A 28 -16.75 8.79 -8.23
CA ALA A 28 -16.92 9.57 -7.01
C ALA A 28 -18.24 9.20 -6.30
N SER A 29 -18.14 8.68 -5.07
CA SER A 29 -19.28 8.19 -4.28
C SER A 29 -18.85 7.93 -2.83
N ASN A 30 -19.75 7.42 -1.98
CA ASN A 30 -19.38 6.91 -0.65
C ASN A 30 -18.35 5.76 -0.72
N ALA A 31 -18.21 5.07 -1.85
CA ALA A 31 -17.18 4.05 -2.03
C ALA A 31 -15.76 4.63 -2.00
N THR A 32 -15.56 5.95 -2.12
CA THR A 32 -14.24 6.61 -2.08
C THR A 32 -13.80 7.06 -0.68
N GLN A 33 -14.50 6.63 0.38
CA GLN A 33 -14.08 6.89 1.77
C GLN A 33 -12.65 6.39 2.05
N TYR A 34 -12.25 5.23 1.51
CA TYR A 34 -10.85 4.81 1.55
C TYR A 34 -10.14 5.32 0.30
N SER A 35 -9.03 6.02 0.50
CA SER A 35 -8.22 6.51 -0.61
C SER A 35 -7.62 5.32 -1.39
N LEU A 36 -7.37 5.52 -2.69
CA LEU A 36 -6.67 4.53 -3.51
C LEU A 36 -5.31 4.16 -2.88
N LYS A 37 -4.62 5.16 -2.33
CA LYS A 37 -3.36 5.00 -1.62
C LYS A 37 -3.50 4.07 -0.43
N ASP A 38 -4.45 4.32 0.47
CA ASP A 38 -4.65 3.47 1.66
C ASP A 38 -4.97 2.03 1.26
N ALA A 39 -5.78 1.83 0.22
CA ALA A 39 -6.13 0.49 -0.28
C ALA A 39 -4.93 -0.28 -0.85
N VAL A 40 -4.13 0.37 -1.70
CA VAL A 40 -2.93 -0.26 -2.28
C VAL A 40 -1.89 -0.55 -1.20
N LEU A 41 -1.68 0.38 -0.27
CA LEU A 41 -0.74 0.19 0.84
C LEU A 41 -1.20 -0.92 1.78
N ALA A 42 -2.50 -1.01 2.06
CA ALA A 42 -3.07 -2.11 2.86
C ALA A 42 -2.85 -3.46 2.17
N ALA A 43 -3.16 -3.56 0.87
CA ALA A 43 -2.89 -4.77 0.09
C ALA A 43 -1.41 -5.16 0.09
N PHE A 44 -0.51 -4.18 -0.03
CA PHE A 44 0.93 -4.43 -0.01
C PHE A 44 1.47 -4.82 1.37
N SER A 45 0.91 -4.23 2.43
CA SER A 45 1.39 -4.43 3.79
C SER A 45 1.27 -5.87 4.29
N VAL A 46 0.38 -6.69 3.71
CA VAL A 46 0.22 -8.11 4.06
C VAL A 46 1.52 -8.91 3.89
N PHE A 47 2.40 -8.51 2.98
CA PHE A 47 3.72 -9.14 2.79
C PHE A 47 4.69 -8.90 3.95
N PHE A 48 4.36 -7.99 4.87
CA PHE A 48 5.21 -7.58 5.99
C PHE A 48 4.57 -7.90 7.36
N MET A 49 3.49 -8.68 7.39
CA MET A 49 2.79 -9.03 8.63
C MET A 49 3.03 -10.49 9.00
N GLN A 50 3.16 -10.74 10.30
CA GLN A 50 3.29 -12.09 10.88
C GLN A 50 1.95 -12.67 11.36
N SER A 51 0.83 -12.04 11.01
CA SER A 51 -0.52 -12.44 11.44
C SER A 51 -1.38 -12.85 10.26
N GLU A 52 -2.20 -13.88 10.44
CA GLU A 52 -3.15 -14.39 9.44
C GLU A 52 -4.26 -13.37 9.10
N SER A 53 -4.51 -12.40 9.99
CA SER A 53 -5.53 -11.37 9.80
C SER A 53 -4.92 -9.96 9.85
N PHE A 54 -4.90 -9.31 8.67
CA PHE A 54 -4.49 -7.91 8.51
C PHE A 54 -5.21 -6.99 9.49
N LEU A 55 -6.55 -7.10 9.55
CA LEU A 55 -7.37 -6.18 10.31
C LEU A 55 -7.25 -6.41 11.82
N GLU A 56 -7.17 -7.66 12.26
CA GLU A 56 -6.99 -7.96 13.69
C GLU A 56 -5.63 -7.54 14.19
N TYR A 57 -4.58 -7.71 13.38
CA TYR A 57 -3.24 -7.26 13.75
C TYR A 57 -3.18 -5.73 13.89
N GLN A 58 -3.79 -4.97 12.97
CA GLN A 58 -3.85 -3.51 13.11
C GLN A 58 -4.67 -3.08 14.34
N ARG A 59 -5.83 -3.71 14.57
CA ARG A 59 -6.69 -3.42 15.73
C ARG A 59 -6.02 -3.72 17.06
N HIS A 60 -5.29 -4.84 17.15
CA HIS A 60 -4.55 -5.23 18.34
C HIS A 60 -3.43 -4.22 18.64
N LEU A 61 -2.68 -3.78 17.63
CA LEU A 61 -1.65 -2.76 17.82
C LEU A 61 -2.26 -1.42 18.23
N GLU A 62 -3.35 -0.99 17.60
CA GLU A 62 -4.06 0.23 17.99
C GLU A 62 -4.58 0.18 19.43
N SER A 63 -5.15 -0.96 19.86
CA SER A 63 -5.67 -1.08 21.23
C SER A 63 -4.57 -1.12 22.30
N HIS A 64 -3.40 -1.69 21.99
CA HIS A 64 -2.30 -1.83 22.96
C HIS A 64 -1.29 -0.69 22.93
N HIS A 65 -1.10 -0.04 21.78
CA HIS A 65 -0.03 0.95 21.57
C HIS A 65 -0.54 2.31 21.06
N GLY A 66 -1.85 2.47 20.84
CA GLY A 66 -2.45 3.71 20.34
C GLY A 66 -2.13 4.03 18.87
N THR A 67 -1.40 3.16 18.17
CA THR A 67 -1.06 3.27 16.75
C THR A 67 -0.88 1.88 16.15
N SER A 68 -1.04 1.78 14.83
CA SER A 68 -0.90 0.53 14.09
C SER A 68 0.25 0.60 13.07
N ASN A 69 0.82 -0.54 12.67
CA ASN A 69 1.85 -0.58 11.63
C ASN A 69 1.37 0.04 10.31
N ALA A 70 0.07 -0.07 10.03
CA ALA A 70 -0.56 0.55 8.88
C ALA A 70 -0.36 2.08 8.87
N GLN A 71 -0.48 2.71 10.03
CA GLN A 71 -0.27 4.14 10.20
C GLN A 71 1.22 4.48 10.26
N SER A 72 1.99 3.80 11.10
CA SER A 72 3.37 4.19 11.42
C SER A 72 4.39 3.76 10.35
N LEU A 73 4.26 2.56 9.78
CA LEU A 73 5.20 2.03 8.78
C LEU A 73 4.77 2.34 7.35
N PHE A 74 3.47 2.26 7.07
CA PHE A 74 2.94 2.44 5.71
C PHE A 74 2.36 3.84 5.47
N GLY A 75 2.06 4.61 6.52
CA GLY A 75 1.52 5.97 6.38
C GLY A 75 0.07 6.02 5.90
N MET A 76 -0.72 4.98 6.21
CA MET A 76 -2.15 4.97 5.92
C MET A 76 -2.91 5.92 6.85
N ILE A 77 -3.90 6.63 6.31
CA ILE A 77 -4.76 7.52 7.10
C ILE A 77 -5.98 6.76 7.63
N ARG A 78 -6.58 5.91 6.80
CA ARG A 78 -7.67 5.02 7.17
C ARG A 78 -7.33 3.59 6.76
N VAL A 79 -7.52 2.63 7.67
CA VAL A 79 -7.27 1.22 7.41
C VAL A 79 -8.52 0.59 6.79
N PRO A 80 -8.51 0.23 5.48
CA PRO A 80 -9.65 -0.41 4.84
C PRO A 80 -9.83 -1.87 5.29
N THR A 81 -11.07 -2.36 5.21
CA THR A 81 -11.36 -3.79 5.39
C THR A 81 -10.94 -4.60 4.15
N VAL A 82 -10.73 -5.90 4.29
CA VAL A 82 -10.35 -6.78 3.16
C VAL A 82 -11.33 -6.69 1.98
N PRO A 83 -12.66 -6.70 2.16
CA PRO A 83 -13.58 -6.49 1.04
C PRO A 83 -13.38 -5.14 0.34
N GLN A 84 -13.10 -4.06 1.10
CA GLN A 84 -12.84 -2.74 0.52
C GLN A 84 -11.51 -2.69 -0.22
N ILE A 85 -10.48 -3.37 0.27
CA ILE A 85 -9.21 -3.51 -0.44
C ILE A 85 -9.45 -4.17 -1.79
N ARG A 86 -10.16 -5.31 -1.83
CA ARG A 86 -10.47 -6.04 -3.08
C ARG A 86 -11.28 -5.22 -4.06
N ASN A 87 -12.36 -4.58 -3.60
CA ASN A 87 -13.22 -3.73 -4.45
C ASN A 87 -12.45 -2.63 -5.19
N ILE A 88 -11.34 -2.15 -4.61
CA ILE A 88 -10.52 -1.09 -5.19
C ILE A 88 -9.41 -1.71 -6.05
N VAL A 89 -8.61 -2.61 -5.46
CA VAL A 89 -7.38 -3.12 -6.06
C VAL A 89 -7.67 -4.05 -7.24
N ASP A 90 -8.73 -4.84 -7.20
CA ASP A 90 -9.10 -5.74 -8.30
C ASP A 90 -9.54 -4.96 -9.56
N GLY A 91 -9.92 -3.68 -9.41
CA GLY A 91 -10.23 -2.79 -10.51
C GLY A 91 -8.99 -2.12 -11.16
N ILE A 92 -7.80 -2.27 -10.58
CA ILE A 92 -6.57 -1.67 -11.09
C ILE A 92 -5.90 -2.65 -12.05
N PRO A 93 -5.62 -2.26 -13.31
CA PRO A 93 -4.90 -3.14 -14.22
C PRO A 93 -3.47 -3.36 -13.70
N ALA A 94 -2.97 -4.60 -13.77
CA ALA A 94 -1.62 -4.95 -13.31
C ALA A 94 -0.52 -4.09 -13.96
N THR A 95 -0.73 -3.62 -15.19
CA THR A 95 0.18 -2.73 -15.92
C THR A 95 0.40 -1.39 -15.22
N ALA A 96 -0.52 -0.95 -14.36
CA ALA A 96 -0.34 0.24 -13.52
C ALA A 96 0.83 0.10 -12.53
N PHE A 97 1.23 -1.13 -12.19
CA PHE A 97 2.34 -1.42 -11.28
C PHE A 97 3.67 -1.65 -12.00
N SER A 98 3.69 -1.74 -13.33
CA SER A 98 4.91 -2.07 -14.11
C SER A 98 6.06 -1.10 -13.86
N GLY A 99 5.77 0.20 -13.73
CA GLY A 99 6.78 1.21 -13.42
C GLY A 99 7.40 1.01 -12.04
N ILE A 100 6.58 0.73 -11.04
CA ILE A 100 7.03 0.45 -9.66
C ILE A 100 7.92 -0.80 -9.66
N PHE A 101 7.46 -1.88 -10.31
CA PHE A 101 8.23 -3.12 -10.42
C PHE A 101 9.60 -2.88 -11.05
N HIS A 102 9.65 -2.12 -12.14
CA HIS A 102 10.92 -1.81 -12.81
C HIS A 102 11.86 -1.02 -11.90
N TRP A 103 11.37 -0.01 -11.16
CA TRP A 103 12.21 0.75 -10.24
C TRP A 103 12.80 -0.12 -9.12
N VAL A 104 11.99 -0.99 -8.53
CA VAL A 104 12.45 -1.92 -7.50
C VAL A 104 13.47 -2.92 -8.07
N TYR A 105 13.20 -3.48 -9.24
CA TYR A 105 14.11 -4.41 -9.91
C TYR A 105 15.46 -3.78 -10.25
N GLN A 106 15.46 -2.53 -10.73
CA GLN A 106 16.70 -1.80 -11.00
C GLN A 106 17.47 -1.47 -9.72
N ALA A 107 16.77 -1.15 -8.63
CA ALA A 107 17.41 -0.93 -7.32
C ALA A 107 18.04 -2.23 -6.78
N LEU A 108 17.39 -3.38 -6.97
CA LEU A 108 17.93 -4.70 -6.62
C LEU A 108 19.20 -5.05 -7.41
N LYS A 109 19.22 -4.79 -8.72
CA LYS A 109 20.37 -5.09 -9.59
C LYS A 109 21.65 -4.33 -9.26
N ARG A 110 21.53 -3.20 -8.56
CA ARG A 110 22.65 -2.31 -8.22
C ARG A 110 23.17 -2.52 -6.80
N GLY A 111 22.42 -3.21 -5.95
CA GLY A 111 22.83 -3.60 -4.59
C GLY A 111 23.62 -4.89 -4.62
#